data_AF-A0A0N1ELK8-F1
#
_entry.id   AF-A0A0N1ELK8-F1
#
_cell.length_a   1.000
_cell.length_b   1.000
_cell.length_c   1.000
_cell.angle_alpha   90.00
_cell.angle_beta   90.00
_cell.angle_gamma   90.00
#
_symmetry.space_group_name_H-M   'P 1'
#
loop_
_entity.id
_entity.type
_entity.pdbx_description
1 polymer ?
#
loop_
_entity_poly.entity_id
_entity_poly.type
_entity_poly.pdbx_seq_one_letter_code
_entity_poly.pdbx_strand_id
1 'polypeptide(L)'
;MDMRTVLRWAPDPARFCAQDCAREWAPLLAPPGTKPNIRYPMGFEKAAEMPPAEDQITDPRKAPDWTVIEGAAGPQWVYKGWHLVFTRRAAGGSAPPPDDITWNTLKFVPAPPRIAAPGFVATAYFGGAYALTDRDGRVLFTGHCAAPCAWRPLPAPMASGGLGDWKVSLSGDRAEWTFKGQQVFVSEESDPHAIPRGGRILRPQTSSGENR
;
A
#
# COMPACT_ATOMS: atom_id res chain seq x y z
N MET A 1 -6.13 -3.93 -2.80
CA MET A 1 -7.36 -3.22 -3.19
C MET A 1 -7.07 -2.55 -4.51
N ASP A 2 -7.83 -2.85 -5.56
CA ASP A 2 -7.68 -2.17 -6.85
C ASP A 2 -8.29 -0.76 -6.71
N MET A 3 -7.46 0.26 -6.91
CA MET A 3 -7.81 1.67 -6.77
C MET A 3 -7.41 2.39 -8.03
N ARG A 4 -8.36 3.15 -8.57
CA ARG A 4 -8.13 3.96 -9.76
C ARG A 4 -8.63 5.36 -9.55
N THR A 5 -8.03 6.27 -10.29
CA THR A 5 -8.44 7.67 -10.29
C THR A 5 -8.87 8.17 -11.64
N VAL A 6 -9.86 9.06 -11.58
CA VAL A 6 -10.31 9.85 -12.72
C VAL A 6 -9.97 11.31 -12.45
N LEU A 7 -9.39 12.00 -13.44
CA LEU A 7 -9.16 13.43 -13.36
C LEU A 7 -10.51 14.16 -13.40
N ARG A 8 -10.78 14.98 -12.38
CA ARG A 8 -11.98 15.80 -12.34
C ARG A 8 -11.81 17.05 -13.23
N TRP A 9 -12.36 17.02 -14.44
CA TRP A 9 -12.43 18.19 -15.32
C TRP A 9 -13.73 19.02 -15.14
N ALA A 10 -14.76 18.46 -14.49
CA ALA A 10 -16.09 19.05 -14.37
C ALA A 10 -16.62 19.07 -12.91
N PRO A 11 -17.54 19.99 -12.55
CA PRO A 11 -18.01 20.18 -11.18
C PRO A 11 -18.91 19.06 -10.66
N ASP A 12 -19.43 18.16 -11.51
CA ASP A 12 -20.33 17.09 -11.07
C ASP A 12 -19.60 15.72 -10.98
N PRO A 13 -19.27 15.24 -9.76
CA PRO A 13 -18.61 13.95 -9.56
C PRO A 13 -19.47 12.74 -9.97
N ALA A 14 -20.80 12.88 -10.07
CA ALA A 14 -21.70 11.78 -10.46
C ALA A 14 -21.54 11.38 -11.94
N ARG A 15 -20.89 12.22 -12.75
CA ARG A 15 -20.70 11.99 -14.20
C ARG A 15 -19.51 11.11 -14.56
N PHE A 16 -18.59 10.82 -13.62
CA PHE A 16 -17.32 10.15 -13.95
C PHE A 16 -17.35 8.63 -13.86
N CYS A 17 -18.36 8.05 -13.22
CA CYS A 17 -18.52 6.60 -13.15
C CYS A 17 -20.00 6.27 -13.22
N ALA A 18 -20.51 6.21 -14.45
CA ALA A 18 -21.89 5.87 -14.76
C ALA A 18 -21.96 4.50 -15.47
N GLN A 19 -23.17 3.93 -15.52
CA GLN A 19 -23.46 2.70 -16.25
C GLN A 19 -22.52 1.54 -15.87
N ASP A 20 -21.79 0.98 -16.84
CA ASP A 20 -20.91 -0.17 -16.62
C ASP A 20 -19.77 0.13 -15.65
N CYS A 21 -19.29 1.37 -15.59
CA CYS A 21 -18.36 1.78 -14.53
C CYS A 21 -18.99 1.60 -13.15
N ALA A 22 -20.21 2.08 -12.95
CA ALA A 22 -20.88 2.05 -11.64
C ALA A 22 -21.25 0.62 -11.19
N ARG A 23 -21.29 -0.34 -12.12
CA ARG A 23 -21.51 -1.77 -11.82
C ARG A 23 -20.29 -2.41 -11.16
N GLU A 24 -19.09 -2.02 -11.58
CA GLU A 24 -17.84 -2.65 -11.14
C GLU A 24 -17.03 -1.80 -10.17
N TRP A 25 -17.25 -0.49 -10.16
CA TRP A 25 -16.49 0.48 -9.39
C TRP A 25 -17.41 1.25 -8.44
N ALA A 26 -16.88 1.61 -7.28
CA ALA A 26 -17.54 2.43 -6.29
C ALA A 26 -16.61 3.57 -5.85
N PRO A 27 -17.14 4.77 -5.56
CA PRO A 27 -16.33 5.83 -4.98
C PRO A 27 -15.72 5.35 -3.66
N LEU A 28 -14.45 5.71 -3.41
CA LEU A 28 -13.81 5.46 -2.12
C LEU A 28 -14.38 6.46 -1.10
N LEU A 29 -15.40 6.03 -0.36
CA LEU A 29 -16.04 6.85 0.66
C LEU A 29 -15.10 7.12 1.84
N ALA A 30 -15.16 8.34 2.37
CA ALA A 30 -14.50 8.69 3.61
C ALA A 30 -15.27 8.11 4.82
N PRO A 31 -14.61 7.94 5.99
CA PRO A 31 -15.29 7.48 7.20
C PRO A 31 -16.53 8.33 7.52
N PRO A 32 -17.60 7.74 8.07
CA PRO A 32 -18.79 8.49 8.47
C PRO A 32 -18.43 9.70 9.37
N GLY A 33 -19.02 10.86 9.09
CA GLY A 33 -18.76 12.10 9.83
C GLY A 33 -17.51 12.86 9.41
N THR A 34 -16.73 12.38 8.43
CA THR A 34 -15.59 13.13 7.88
C THR A 34 -16.09 14.37 7.15
N LYS A 35 -15.60 15.55 7.55
CA LYS A 35 -15.95 16.82 6.92
C LYS A 35 -15.15 17.02 5.62
N PRO A 36 -15.78 17.47 4.52
CA PRO A 36 -15.05 17.91 3.34
C PRO A 36 -14.05 19.04 3.68
N ASN A 37 -12.81 18.91 3.21
CA ASN A 37 -11.70 19.83 3.54
C ASN A 37 -11.06 20.48 2.31
N ILE A 38 -11.67 20.29 1.15
CA ILE A 38 -11.28 20.89 -0.12
C ILE A 38 -12.54 21.36 -0.84
N ARG A 39 -12.52 22.57 -1.37
CA ARG A 39 -13.60 23.13 -2.19
C ARG A 39 -13.05 23.36 -3.58
N TYR A 40 -13.79 22.88 -4.56
CA TYR A 40 -13.44 23.11 -5.96
C TYR A 40 -14.22 24.30 -6.48
N PRO A 41 -13.67 25.05 -7.45
CA PRO A 41 -14.42 26.07 -8.13
C PRO A 41 -15.63 25.44 -8.83
N MET A 42 -16.84 25.79 -8.38
CA MET A 42 -18.11 25.37 -8.97
C MET A 42 -18.44 26.28 -10.17
N GLY A 43 -17.62 26.22 -11.22
CA GLY A 43 -17.80 27.06 -12.41
C GLY A 43 -17.79 28.58 -12.12
N PHE A 44 -18.07 29.38 -13.14
CA PHE A 44 -18.04 30.86 -13.05
C PHE A 44 -19.28 31.47 -12.38
N GLU A 45 -20.34 30.71 -12.12
CA GLU A 45 -21.68 31.28 -11.90
C GLU A 45 -22.17 31.37 -10.45
N LYS A 46 -21.47 30.81 -9.44
CA LYS A 46 -22.02 30.77 -8.05
C LYS A 46 -21.03 31.11 -6.93
N ALA A 47 -20.05 31.97 -7.18
CA ALA A 47 -19.15 32.44 -6.12
C ALA A 47 -19.81 33.45 -5.16
N ALA A 48 -20.86 34.17 -5.59
CA ALA A 48 -21.41 35.33 -4.87
C ALA A 48 -22.44 35.01 -3.77
N GLU A 49 -23.03 33.80 -3.75
CA GLU A 49 -24.12 33.44 -2.83
C GLU A 49 -23.70 32.47 -1.73
N MET A 50 -22.43 32.07 -1.67
CA MET A 50 -21.99 31.09 -0.69
C MET A 50 -21.50 31.76 0.60
N PRO A 51 -21.86 31.22 1.78
CA PRO A 51 -21.33 31.70 3.04
C PRO A 51 -19.80 31.62 3.03
N PRO A 52 -19.11 32.55 3.75
CA PRO A 52 -17.66 32.59 3.80
C PRO A 52 -17.10 31.20 4.12
N ALA A 53 -16.08 30.80 3.37
CA ALA A 53 -15.39 29.56 3.62
C ALA A 53 -14.89 29.55 5.06
N GLU A 54 -15.35 28.59 5.87
CA GLU A 54 -14.69 28.29 7.14
C GLU A 54 -13.19 28.06 6.86
N ASP A 55 -12.32 28.45 7.80
CA ASP A 55 -10.85 28.46 7.69
C ASP A 55 -10.19 27.10 7.31
N GLN A 56 -10.98 26.05 7.10
CA GLN A 56 -10.54 24.69 6.81
C GLN A 56 -10.60 24.30 5.33
N ILE A 57 -11.02 25.20 4.44
CA ILE A 57 -11.15 24.90 3.01
C ILE A 57 -9.83 25.17 2.28
N THR A 58 -9.15 24.09 1.88
CA THR A 58 -7.83 24.17 1.22
C THR A 58 -7.98 24.38 -0.29
N ASP A 59 -7.16 25.26 -0.89
CA ASP A 59 -6.97 25.36 -2.34
C ASP A 59 -6.52 23.99 -2.89
N PRO A 60 -7.21 23.40 -3.87
CA PRO A 60 -6.83 22.12 -4.47
C PRO A 60 -5.37 21.99 -4.89
N ARG A 61 -4.72 23.10 -5.28
CA ARG A 61 -3.30 23.13 -5.69
C ARG A 61 -2.33 23.05 -4.51
N LYS A 62 -2.80 23.33 -3.29
CA LYS A 62 -2.05 23.27 -2.03
C LYS A 62 -2.56 22.15 -1.13
N ALA A 63 -3.50 21.35 -1.62
CA ALA A 63 -4.07 20.24 -0.88
C ALA A 63 -2.97 19.22 -0.54
N PRO A 64 -3.01 18.62 0.66
CA PRO A 64 -2.24 17.41 0.91
C PRO A 64 -2.64 16.31 -0.08
N ASP A 65 -1.83 15.25 -0.15
CA ASP A 65 -2.06 14.14 -1.07
C ASP A 65 -3.47 13.53 -0.94
N TRP A 66 -4.09 13.59 0.24
CA TRP A 66 -5.43 13.07 0.48
C TRP A 66 -6.35 14.14 1.05
N THR A 67 -7.47 14.35 0.39
CA THR A 67 -8.52 15.28 0.80
C THR A 67 -9.90 14.63 0.65
N VAL A 68 -10.91 15.25 1.24
CA VAL A 68 -12.29 14.77 1.21
C VAL A 68 -13.18 15.82 0.58
N ILE A 69 -13.97 15.39 -0.40
CA ILE A 69 -15.04 16.20 -1.01
C ILE A 69 -16.40 15.72 -0.58
N GLU A 70 -17.40 16.56 -0.77
CA GLU A 70 -18.78 16.11 -0.87
C GLU A 70 -18.98 15.41 -2.23
N GLY A 71 -19.27 14.11 -2.21
CA GLY A 71 -19.57 13.30 -3.39
C GLY A 71 -21.05 12.91 -3.46
N ALA A 72 -21.50 12.39 -4.61
CA ALA A 72 -22.91 12.02 -4.80
C ALA A 72 -23.40 10.90 -3.87
N ALA A 73 -22.48 10.08 -3.36
CA ALA A 73 -22.76 9.00 -2.39
C ALA A 73 -22.35 9.38 -0.95
N GLY A 74 -22.09 10.67 -0.70
CA GLY A 74 -21.56 11.20 0.56
C GLY A 74 -20.07 11.56 0.47
N PRO A 75 -19.44 11.87 1.62
CA PRO A 75 -18.03 12.25 1.69
C PRO A 75 -17.11 11.23 1.00
N GLN A 76 -16.29 11.70 0.06
CA GLN A 76 -15.44 10.85 -0.79
C GLN A 76 -13.98 11.31 -0.77
N TRP A 77 -13.05 10.36 -0.78
CA TRP A 77 -11.62 10.62 -0.90
C TRP A 77 -11.22 11.09 -2.30
N VAL A 78 -10.34 12.08 -2.34
CA VAL A 78 -9.69 12.62 -3.54
C VAL A 78 -8.18 12.65 -3.34
N TYR A 79 -7.46 12.19 -4.36
CA TYR A 79 -6.00 12.24 -4.38
C TYR A 79 -5.48 13.52 -5.05
N LYS A 80 -4.44 14.12 -4.45
CA LYS A 80 -3.78 15.37 -4.88
C LYS A 80 -4.75 16.48 -5.28
N GLY A 81 -5.87 16.56 -4.56
CA GLY A 81 -6.87 17.59 -4.75
C GLY A 81 -7.55 17.64 -6.12
N TRP A 82 -7.43 16.63 -7.00
CA TRP A 82 -8.13 16.62 -8.31
C TRP A 82 -8.57 15.23 -8.81
N HIS A 83 -8.07 14.16 -8.18
CA HIS A 83 -8.27 12.80 -8.66
C HIS A 83 -9.31 12.05 -7.82
N LEU A 84 -10.52 11.91 -8.36
CA LEU A 84 -11.57 11.12 -7.72
C LEU A 84 -11.11 9.67 -7.59
N VAL A 85 -11.14 9.12 -6.38
CA VAL A 85 -10.69 7.74 -6.13
C VAL A 85 -11.87 6.79 -6.14
N PHE A 86 -11.73 5.71 -6.91
CA PHE A 86 -12.69 4.62 -6.98
C PHE A 86 -12.01 3.32 -6.59
N THR A 87 -12.75 2.47 -5.87
CA THR A 87 -12.37 1.10 -5.56
C THR A 87 -13.25 0.14 -6.34
N ARG A 88 -12.71 -1.04 -6.60
CA ARG A 88 -13.49 -2.09 -7.24
C ARG A 88 -14.49 -2.71 -6.26
N ARG A 89 -15.75 -2.85 -6.68
CA ARG A 89 -16.76 -3.66 -5.99
C ARG A 89 -16.32 -5.13 -6.10
N ALA A 90 -16.16 -5.81 -4.99
CA ALA A 90 -15.51 -7.13 -4.95
C ALA A 90 -16.22 -8.16 -5.86
N ALA A 91 -15.64 -8.43 -7.03
CA ALA A 91 -15.83 -9.62 -7.86
C ALA A 91 -14.66 -9.73 -8.87
N GLY A 92 -14.18 -10.95 -9.10
CA GLY A 92 -12.93 -11.25 -9.78
C GLY A 92 -12.80 -10.83 -11.25
N GLY A 93 -11.55 -10.80 -11.72
CA GLY A 93 -11.13 -10.65 -13.12
C GLY A 93 -10.92 -9.20 -13.55
N SER A 94 -9.74 -8.76 -13.96
CA SER A 94 -9.44 -7.35 -14.32
C SER A 94 -10.27 -6.88 -15.52
N ALA A 95 -11.49 -6.37 -15.29
CA ALA A 95 -12.25 -5.73 -16.35
C ALA A 95 -11.61 -4.36 -16.68
N PRO A 96 -11.35 -4.07 -17.96
CA PRO A 96 -10.87 -2.78 -18.38
C PRO A 96 -11.93 -1.72 -18.03
N PRO A 97 -11.51 -0.52 -17.65
CA PRO A 97 -12.47 0.56 -17.45
C PRO A 97 -13.11 0.95 -18.79
N PRO A 98 -14.22 1.71 -18.78
CA PRO A 98 -14.76 2.30 -20.00
C PRO A 98 -13.70 3.12 -20.74
N ASP A 99 -13.64 2.97 -22.06
CA ASP A 99 -12.61 3.56 -22.94
C ASP A 99 -12.74 5.09 -23.09
N ASP A 100 -13.85 5.68 -22.63
CA ASP A 100 -14.15 7.11 -22.75
C ASP A 100 -13.55 7.97 -21.61
N ILE A 101 -12.90 7.34 -20.62
CA ILE A 101 -12.32 8.02 -19.46
C ILE A 101 -10.88 7.56 -19.24
N THR A 102 -9.95 8.53 -19.07
CA THR A 102 -8.56 8.21 -18.71
C THR A 102 -8.46 7.82 -17.23
N TRP A 103 -8.26 6.54 -16.96
CA TRP A 103 -8.04 6.02 -15.61
C TRP A 103 -6.56 5.94 -15.29
N ASN A 104 -6.15 6.56 -14.18
CA ASN A 104 -4.82 6.37 -13.63
C ASN A 104 -4.90 5.31 -12.52
N THR A 105 -4.00 4.32 -12.57
CA THR A 105 -3.91 3.36 -11.47
C THR A 105 -3.26 4.06 -10.29
N LEU A 106 -4.00 4.20 -9.20
CA LEU A 106 -3.44 4.74 -7.97
C LEU A 106 -2.88 3.57 -7.19
N LYS A 107 -1.55 3.40 -7.26
CA LYS A 107 -0.84 2.40 -6.47
C LYS A 107 -0.91 2.82 -5.01
N PHE A 108 -1.95 2.40 -4.29
CA PHE A 108 -1.95 2.48 -2.85
C PHE A 108 -0.92 1.51 -2.30
N VAL A 109 0.14 2.08 -1.75
CA VAL A 109 1.09 1.39 -0.91
C VAL A 109 0.75 1.82 0.51
N PRO A 110 0.38 0.91 1.43
CA PRO A 110 0.16 1.27 2.83
C PRO A 110 1.42 1.92 3.42
N ALA A 111 1.37 2.45 4.65
CA ALA A 111 2.61 2.83 5.31
C ALA A 111 3.44 1.57 5.65
N PRO A 112 4.78 1.58 5.50
CA PRO A 112 5.62 0.48 5.95
C PRO A 112 5.39 0.18 7.43
N PRO A 113 5.19 -1.09 7.82
CA PRO A 113 5.03 -1.43 9.22
C PRO A 113 6.32 -1.15 9.98
N ARG A 114 6.19 -0.71 11.24
CA ARG A 114 7.35 -0.66 12.15
C ARG A 114 7.75 -2.09 12.48
N ILE A 115 9.03 -2.43 12.28
CA ILE A 115 9.56 -3.77 12.55
C ILE A 115 10.67 -3.71 13.60
N ALA A 116 10.71 -4.72 14.47
CA ALA A 116 11.89 -5.03 15.28
C ALA A 116 12.71 -6.09 14.52
N ALA A 117 13.75 -5.66 13.82
CA ALA A 117 14.61 -6.51 13.01
C ALA A 117 16.05 -6.01 13.01
N PRO A 118 17.04 -6.86 12.65
CA PRO A 118 18.43 -6.43 12.50
C PRO A 118 18.54 -5.22 11.57
N GLY A 119 19.50 -4.32 11.81
CA GLY A 119 19.62 -3.03 11.09
C GLY A 119 19.98 -3.10 9.60
N PHE A 120 19.98 -4.29 9.00
CA PHE A 120 20.11 -4.51 7.56
C PHE A 120 18.86 -5.13 6.94
N VAL A 121 17.83 -5.41 7.75
CA VAL A 121 16.53 -5.91 7.31
C VAL A 121 15.60 -4.71 7.14
N ALA A 122 14.97 -4.62 5.97
CA ALA A 122 13.99 -3.60 5.63
C ALA A 122 12.63 -4.23 5.30
N THR A 123 11.65 -3.38 4.99
CA THR A 123 10.35 -3.82 4.48
C THR A 123 10.14 -3.28 3.06
N ALA A 124 9.66 -4.13 2.16
CA ALA A 124 9.29 -3.74 0.80
C ALA A 124 7.86 -4.20 0.49
N TYR A 125 7.11 -3.40 -0.27
CA TYR A 125 5.76 -3.74 -0.69
C TYR A 125 5.80 -4.49 -2.03
N PHE A 126 5.47 -5.78 -2.00
CA PHE A 126 5.51 -6.67 -3.17
C PHE A 126 4.36 -7.68 -3.12
N GLY A 127 3.75 -7.97 -4.27
CA GLY A 127 2.66 -8.95 -4.35
C GLY A 127 1.43 -8.60 -3.49
N GLY A 128 1.17 -7.30 -3.28
CA GLY A 128 0.03 -6.81 -2.49
C GLY A 128 0.22 -6.86 -0.97
N ALA A 129 1.40 -7.20 -0.46
CA ALA A 129 1.72 -7.22 0.96
C ALA A 129 3.15 -6.74 1.23
N TYR A 130 3.46 -6.45 2.50
CA TYR A 130 4.84 -6.22 2.89
C TYR A 130 5.60 -7.53 3.06
N ALA A 131 6.83 -7.55 2.56
CA ALA A 131 7.83 -8.58 2.77
C ALA A 131 9.04 -7.99 3.49
N LEU A 132 9.78 -8.82 4.22
CA LEU A 132 11.09 -8.46 4.75
C LEU A 132 12.14 -8.63 3.65
N THR A 133 13.06 -7.67 3.56
CA THR A 133 14.15 -7.70 2.58
C THR A 133 15.49 -7.45 3.24
N ASP A 134 16.58 -7.82 2.58
CA ASP A 134 17.90 -7.29 2.93
C ASP A 134 18.09 -5.85 2.43
N ARG A 135 19.32 -5.32 2.57
CA ARG A 135 19.70 -3.97 2.12
C ARG A 135 19.66 -3.79 0.61
N ASP A 136 19.77 -4.88 -0.14
CA ASP A 136 19.77 -4.89 -1.59
C ASP A 136 18.35 -5.09 -2.16
N GLY A 137 17.34 -5.16 -1.29
CA GLY A 137 15.94 -5.34 -1.67
C GLY A 137 15.58 -6.80 -1.97
N ARG A 138 16.47 -7.76 -1.70
CA ARG A 138 16.19 -9.19 -1.91
C ARG A 138 15.24 -9.70 -0.84
N VAL A 139 14.21 -10.41 -1.25
CA VAL A 139 13.19 -10.91 -0.32
C VAL A 139 13.77 -12.01 0.58
N LEU A 140 13.51 -11.86 1.88
CA LEU A 140 13.86 -12.85 2.88
C LEU A 140 12.76 -13.90 2.98
N PHE A 141 13.16 -15.16 3.13
CA PHE A 141 12.24 -16.28 3.27
C PHE A 141 12.79 -17.33 4.24
N THR A 142 11.90 -18.19 4.72
CA THR A 142 12.26 -19.42 5.46
C THR A 142 11.75 -20.62 4.68
N GLY A 143 12.26 -21.82 4.96
CA GLY A 143 11.77 -23.02 4.30
C GLY A 143 12.71 -24.19 4.46
N HIS A 144 12.41 -25.25 3.71
CA HIS A 144 13.28 -26.40 3.57
C HIS A 144 13.60 -26.58 2.09
N CYS A 145 14.87 -26.83 1.81
CA CYS A 145 15.35 -27.14 0.49
C CYS A 145 15.58 -28.66 0.40
N ALA A 146 15.02 -29.30 -0.62
CA ALA A 146 15.46 -30.61 -1.06
C ALA A 146 16.63 -30.40 -2.03
N ALA A 147 17.83 -30.83 -1.65
CA ALA A 147 19.09 -30.53 -2.34
C ALA A 147 19.11 -30.89 -3.84
N PRO A 148 19.98 -30.24 -4.65
CA PRO A 148 20.84 -29.09 -4.33
C PRO A 148 20.10 -27.74 -4.49
N CYS A 149 20.24 -26.82 -3.52
CA CYS A 149 19.66 -25.47 -3.61
C CYS A 149 20.71 -24.37 -3.53
N ALA A 150 20.47 -23.32 -4.30
CA ALA A 150 21.20 -22.05 -4.28
C ALA A 150 20.62 -21.07 -3.24
N TRP A 151 20.18 -21.57 -2.08
CA TRP A 151 19.65 -20.70 -1.02
C TRP A 151 20.80 -20.28 -0.13
N ARG A 152 21.02 -18.97 -0.02
CA ARG A 152 22.07 -18.45 0.87
C ARG A 152 21.47 -18.12 2.22
N PRO A 153 21.98 -18.71 3.33
CA PRO A 153 21.57 -18.30 4.66
C PRO A 153 21.89 -16.82 4.90
N LEU A 154 21.02 -16.13 5.63
CA LEU A 154 21.20 -14.72 5.96
C LEU A 154 22.29 -14.59 7.04
N PRO A 155 23.45 -13.99 6.73
CA PRO A 155 24.58 -13.96 7.66
C PRO A 155 24.29 -13.11 8.89
N ALA A 156 24.75 -13.56 10.05
CA ALA A 156 24.70 -12.82 11.30
C ALA A 156 26.10 -12.46 11.81
N PRO A 157 26.30 -11.26 12.39
CA PRO A 157 27.52 -10.98 13.13
C PRO A 157 27.57 -11.85 14.39
N MET A 158 28.68 -12.55 14.63
CA MET A 158 28.83 -13.50 15.75
C MET A 158 28.58 -12.89 17.14
N ALA A 159 28.84 -11.59 17.32
CA ALA A 159 28.64 -10.87 18.58
C ALA A 159 27.22 -10.28 18.73
N SER A 160 26.29 -10.58 17.83
CA SER A 160 24.93 -10.00 17.90
C SER A 160 24.10 -10.70 18.98
N GLY A 161 23.54 -9.91 19.90
CA GLY A 161 22.40 -10.35 20.70
C GLY A 161 21.17 -10.55 19.80
N GLY A 162 20.35 -11.54 20.11
CA GLY A 162 19.04 -11.68 19.46
C GLY A 162 18.18 -10.43 19.63
N LEU A 163 17.21 -10.21 18.73
CA LEU A 163 16.30 -9.07 18.74
C LEU A 163 14.87 -9.55 18.52
N GLY A 164 14.09 -9.61 19.60
CA GLY A 164 12.72 -10.13 19.56
C GLY A 164 12.70 -11.57 19.02
N ASP A 165 12.00 -11.77 17.90
CA ASP A 165 11.90 -13.06 17.21
C ASP A 165 13.18 -13.45 16.45
N TRP A 166 14.13 -12.53 16.28
CA TRP A 166 15.40 -12.77 15.59
C TRP A 166 16.45 -13.33 16.56
N LYS A 167 17.09 -14.42 16.19
CA LYS A 167 18.19 -15.02 16.97
C LYS A 167 19.35 -15.39 16.07
N VAL A 168 20.55 -15.37 16.61
CA VAL A 168 21.75 -15.89 15.93
C VAL A 168 21.84 -17.39 16.18
N SER A 169 21.97 -18.17 15.10
CA SER A 169 22.36 -19.58 15.17
C SER A 169 23.84 -19.74 14.85
N LEU A 170 24.49 -20.65 15.55
CA LEU A 170 25.89 -21.06 15.33
C LEU A 170 25.97 -22.52 14.84
N SER A 171 24.86 -23.08 14.36
CA SER A 171 24.78 -24.48 13.92
C SER A 171 25.47 -24.75 12.58
N GLY A 172 25.66 -23.73 11.76
CA GLY A 172 26.35 -23.83 10.47
C GLY A 172 27.80 -23.36 10.53
N ASP A 173 28.49 -23.39 9.38
CA ASP A 173 29.88 -22.93 9.25
C ASP A 173 30.08 -21.44 9.57
N ARG A 174 28.98 -20.67 9.55
CA ARG A 174 28.97 -19.24 9.88
C ARG A 174 27.76 -18.94 10.75
N ALA A 175 27.89 -17.91 11.58
CA ALA A 175 26.77 -17.36 12.31
C ALA A 175 25.71 -16.84 11.34
N GLU A 176 24.45 -17.20 11.59
CA GLU A 176 23.34 -16.92 10.70
C GLU A 176 22.10 -16.49 11.48
N TRP A 177 21.24 -15.68 10.83
CA TRP A 177 20.00 -15.26 11.45
C TRP A 177 18.93 -16.33 11.30
N THR A 178 18.25 -16.56 12.42
CA THR A 178 17.00 -17.30 12.48
C THR A 178 15.87 -16.34 12.87
N PHE A 179 14.67 -16.60 12.37
CA PHE A 179 13.46 -15.87 12.72
C PHE A 179 12.43 -16.87 13.22
N LYS A 180 11.97 -16.69 14.46
CA LYS A 180 11.08 -17.65 15.15
C LYS A 180 11.63 -19.09 15.12
N GLY A 181 12.94 -19.23 15.27
CA GLY A 181 13.64 -20.52 15.26
C GLY A 181 13.80 -21.16 13.89
N GLN A 182 13.37 -20.52 12.80
CA GLN A 182 13.61 -20.99 11.43
C GLN A 182 14.79 -20.25 10.81
N GLN A 183 15.66 -20.96 10.10
CA GLN A 183 16.75 -20.36 9.33
C GLN A 183 16.19 -19.42 8.25
N VAL A 184 16.76 -18.21 8.19
CA VAL A 184 16.38 -17.20 7.21
C VAL A 184 17.33 -17.27 6.03
N PHE A 185 16.77 -17.21 4.83
CA PHE A 185 17.51 -17.25 3.58
C PHE A 185 17.23 -16.01 2.74
N VAL A 186 18.15 -15.75 1.82
CA VAL A 186 18.01 -14.79 0.73
C VAL A 186 18.20 -15.52 -0.60
N SER A 187 17.46 -15.09 -1.62
CA SER A 187 17.57 -15.67 -2.97
C SER A 187 18.85 -15.18 -3.64
N GLU A 188 19.59 -16.08 -4.25
CA GLU A 188 20.74 -15.76 -5.11
C GLU A 188 20.35 -15.57 -6.58
N GLU A 189 19.07 -15.72 -6.91
CA GLU A 189 18.57 -15.49 -8.27
C GLU A 189 18.77 -14.03 -8.72
N SER A 190 18.76 -13.83 -10.04
CA SER A 190 18.87 -12.49 -10.63
C SER A 190 17.67 -11.61 -10.31
N ASP A 191 16.49 -12.22 -10.16
CA ASP A 191 15.30 -11.53 -9.67
C ASP A 191 15.33 -11.45 -8.13
N PRO A 192 15.47 -10.25 -7.52
CA PRO A 192 15.50 -10.10 -6.07
C PRO A 192 14.19 -10.50 -5.38
N HIS A 193 13.10 -10.66 -6.14
CA HIS A 193 11.80 -11.08 -5.62
C HIS A 193 11.51 -12.57 -5.84
N ALA A 194 12.39 -13.29 -6.54
CA ALA A 194 12.19 -14.72 -6.78
C ALA A 194 12.30 -15.50 -5.46
N ILE A 195 11.25 -16.29 -5.20
CA ILE A 195 11.19 -17.20 -4.06
C ILE A 195 11.26 -18.61 -4.60
N PRO A 196 12.33 -19.35 -4.30
CA PRO A 196 12.47 -20.71 -4.79
C PRO A 196 11.39 -21.64 -4.21
N ARG A 197 11.16 -22.77 -4.89
CA ARG A 197 10.17 -23.77 -4.48
C ARG A 197 10.43 -24.27 -3.05
N GLY A 198 9.41 -24.19 -2.19
CA GLY A 198 9.51 -24.57 -0.78
C GLY A 198 9.91 -23.42 0.16
N GLY A 199 10.27 -22.25 -0.41
CA GLY A 199 10.47 -21.02 0.33
C GLY A 199 9.14 -20.35 0.68
N ARG A 200 9.08 -19.74 1.85
CA ARG A 200 7.97 -18.95 2.35
C ARG A 200 8.46 -17.56 2.73
N ILE A 201 7.94 -16.55 2.04
CA ILE A 201 8.27 -15.13 2.27
C ILE A 201 8.08 -14.78 3.75
N LEU A 202 9.10 -14.17 4.35
CA LEU A 202 8.99 -13.54 5.65
C LEU A 202 8.25 -12.22 5.51
N ARG A 203 7.20 -12.05 6.32
CA ARG A 203 6.40 -10.83 6.35
C ARG A 203 6.59 -10.13 7.70
N PRO A 204 6.55 -8.80 7.74
CA PRO A 204 6.46 -8.07 8.98
C PRO A 204 5.31 -8.59 9.83
N GLN A 205 5.56 -8.82 11.12
CA GLN A 205 4.46 -8.92 12.06
C GLN A 205 3.84 -7.52 12.13
N THR A 206 2.60 -7.37 11.68
CA THR A 206 1.80 -6.24 12.13
C THR A 206 1.68 -6.43 13.63
N SER A 207 2.31 -5.58 14.44
CA SER A 207 1.94 -5.46 15.83
C SER A 207 0.46 -5.10 15.82
N SER A 208 -0.41 -6.08 15.99
CA SER A 208 -1.81 -5.84 16.28
C SER A 208 -1.78 -4.96 17.52
N GLY A 209 -2.09 -3.68 17.35
CA GLY A 209 -2.17 -2.74 18.45
C GLY A 209 -3.09 -3.36 19.49
N GLU A 210 -2.48 -3.81 20.58
CA GLU A 210 -3.18 -4.13 21.80
C GLU A 210 -3.75 -2.79 22.26
N ASN A 211 -5.04 -2.57 21.96
CA ASN A 211 -5.80 -1.45 22.45
C ASN A 211 -5.66 -1.42 23.97
N ARG A 212 -4.92 -0.42 24.47
CA ARG A 212 -5.06 0.08 25.84
C ARG A 212 -5.80 1.40 25.79
#